data_AF-A0A0S8K7S1-F1
#
_entry.id   AF-A0A0S8K7S1-F1
#
_cell.length_a   1.000
_cell.length_b   1.000
_cell.length_c   1.000
_cell.angle_alpha   90.00
_cell.angle_beta   90.00
_cell.angle_gamma   90.00
#
_symmetry.space_group_name_H-M   'P 1'
#
loop_
_entity.id
_entity.type
_entity.pdbx_description
1 polymer ?
#
loop_
_entity_poly.entity_id
_entity_poly.type
_entity_poly.pdbx_seq_one_letter_code
_entity_poly.pdbx_strand_id
1 'polypeptide(L)'
;DSYWSASGGDIYYNSGNVGIGTSSPEVPLHVQGGTDVSLAGGGFFVMGQTNSANIAMDSNEIMARNNGSAAYLHINRDGGDVIFNENGGNVGVGAASPARKLHVNDVLRLEPRSTYPSSPSDGDICVVGSAGGRHIYCHLNGAWRQLD
;
A
#
# COMPACT_ATOMS: atom_id res chain seq x y z
N ASP A 1 -34.73 0.00 20.36
CA ASP A 1 -33.75 -0.30 19.30
C ASP A 1 -32.47 -0.87 19.87
N SER A 2 -32.37 -2.20 19.90
CA SER A 2 -31.11 -2.92 20.14
C SER A 2 -30.94 -3.89 18.98
N TYR A 3 -30.31 -3.42 17.90
CA TYR A 3 -30.18 -4.16 16.63
C TYR A 3 -29.17 -5.32 16.70
N TRP A 4 -28.40 -5.43 17.79
CA TRP A 4 -27.42 -6.48 17.98
C TRP A 4 -27.80 -7.33 19.20
N SER A 5 -28.27 -8.56 18.97
CA SER A 5 -28.36 -9.55 20.04
C SER A 5 -26.97 -10.12 20.28
N ALA A 6 -26.38 -9.84 21.44
CA ALA A 6 -25.12 -10.45 21.84
C ALA A 6 -25.23 -11.98 21.85
N SER A 7 -24.49 -12.68 21.00
CA SER A 7 -24.24 -14.11 21.15
C SER A 7 -22.92 -14.26 21.90
N GLY A 8 -22.94 -14.23 23.24
CA GLY A 8 -21.74 -14.30 24.08
C GLY A 8 -21.13 -12.94 24.45
N GLY A 9 -19.87 -12.94 24.90
CA GLY A 9 -19.15 -11.75 25.39
C GLY A 9 -18.36 -10.99 24.33
N ASP A 10 -18.43 -11.41 23.07
CA ASP A 10 -17.53 -10.97 22.00
C ASP A 10 -17.96 -9.64 21.36
N ILE A 11 -19.17 -9.15 21.69
CA ILE A 11 -19.77 -7.93 21.16
C ILE A 11 -20.21 -7.04 22.33
N TYR A 12 -19.59 -5.87 22.46
CA TYR A 12 -19.95 -4.87 23.47
C TYR A 12 -20.42 -3.57 22.82
N TYR A 13 -21.63 -3.11 23.19
CA TYR A 13 -22.21 -1.84 22.76
C TYR A 13 -22.33 -0.90 23.97
N ASN A 14 -21.51 0.15 24.02
CA ASN A 14 -21.62 1.20 25.02
C ASN A 14 -22.02 2.51 24.37
N SER A 15 -23.34 2.76 24.35
CA SER A 15 -23.95 4.08 24.16
C SER A 15 -23.43 4.93 22.97
N GLY A 16 -22.75 4.32 21.99
CA GLY A 16 -22.06 5.01 20.90
C GLY A 16 -20.89 4.24 20.26
N ASN A 17 -20.06 3.53 21.05
CA ASN A 17 -18.89 2.79 20.55
C ASN A 17 -19.14 1.27 20.53
N VAL A 18 -18.52 0.57 19.58
CA VAL A 18 -18.54 -0.89 19.43
C VAL A 18 -17.15 -1.47 19.72
N GLY A 19 -17.07 -2.36 20.69
CA GLY A 19 -15.87 -3.14 21.00
C GLY A 19 -16.00 -4.59 20.54
N ILE A 20 -14.96 -5.13 19.91
CA ILE A 20 -14.78 -6.57 19.66
C ILE A 20 -13.53 -7.01 20.42
N GLY A 21 -13.67 -7.98 21.32
CA GLY A 21 -12.58 -8.44 22.19
C GLY A 21 -12.17 -7.45 23.29
N THR A 22 -12.92 -6.35 23.49
CA THR A 22 -12.71 -5.37 24.56
C THR A 22 -14.02 -4.82 25.09
N SER A 23 -14.12 -4.67 26.41
CA SER A 23 -15.26 -4.06 27.11
C SER A 23 -15.11 -2.56 27.34
N SER A 24 -13.97 -1.98 26.97
CA SER A 24 -13.67 -0.56 27.13
C SER A 24 -13.17 0.04 25.80
N PRO A 25 -14.05 0.20 24.79
CA PRO A 25 -13.64 0.74 23.50
C PRO A 25 -13.25 2.23 23.61
N GLU A 26 -12.04 2.57 23.15
CA GLU A 26 -11.46 3.93 23.22
C GLU A 26 -11.79 4.77 21.97
N VAL A 27 -12.24 4.11 20.90
CA VAL A 27 -12.61 4.68 19.61
C VAL A 27 -13.93 4.06 19.12
N PRO A 28 -14.64 4.66 18.13
CA PRO A 28 -15.96 4.19 17.70
C PRO A 28 -16.04 2.71 17.32
N LEU A 29 -14.98 2.17 16.69
CA LEU A 29 -14.79 0.74 16.47
C LEU A 29 -13.42 0.35 17.01
N HIS A 30 -13.40 -0.38 18.14
CA HIS A 30 -12.17 -0.86 18.76
C HIS A 30 -12.13 -2.40 18.70
N VAL A 31 -11.25 -2.94 17.85
CA VAL A 31 -11.04 -4.38 17.72
C VAL A 31 -9.73 -4.77 18.39
N GLN A 32 -9.79 -5.67 19.36
CA GLN A 32 -8.64 -6.26 20.04
C GLN A 32 -8.66 -7.79 19.91
N GLY A 33 -7.52 -8.43 20.17
CA GLY A 33 -7.42 -9.89 20.22
C GLY A 33 -7.39 -10.60 18.87
N GLY A 34 -7.23 -9.86 17.76
CA GLY A 34 -6.89 -10.45 16.47
C GLY A 34 -5.48 -11.08 16.49
N THR A 35 -5.19 -11.89 15.49
CA THR A 35 -3.84 -12.45 15.27
C THR A 35 -3.17 -11.75 14.10
N ASP A 36 -1.85 -11.91 14.01
CA ASP A 36 -1.05 -11.53 12.85
C ASP A 36 -1.69 -12.01 11.55
N VAL A 37 -1.69 -11.16 10.53
CA VAL A 37 -2.22 -11.50 9.22
C VAL A 37 -1.24 -12.41 8.49
N SER A 38 -1.75 -13.52 7.96
CA SER A 38 -0.96 -14.45 7.17
C SER A 38 -1.76 -14.97 5.99
N LEU A 39 -1.08 -15.65 5.07
CA LEU A 39 -1.76 -16.33 3.96
C LEU A 39 -2.80 -17.35 4.47
N ALA A 40 -2.50 -18.02 5.59
CA ALA A 40 -3.36 -19.06 6.17
C ALA A 40 -4.57 -18.50 6.95
N GLY A 41 -4.57 -17.21 7.31
CA GLY A 41 -5.65 -16.60 8.09
C GLY A 41 -5.14 -15.48 9.01
N GLY A 42 -5.94 -15.17 10.03
CA GLY A 42 -5.67 -14.08 10.96
C GLY A 42 -6.19 -12.72 10.50
N GLY A 43 -5.63 -11.66 11.08
CA GLY A 43 -6.10 -10.29 10.92
C GLY A 43 -7.12 -9.87 11.99
N PHE A 44 -7.21 -8.57 12.19
CA PHE A 44 -8.16 -7.91 13.09
C PHE A 44 -9.45 -7.58 12.30
N PHE A 45 -9.30 -7.31 11.01
CA PHE A 45 -10.39 -6.99 10.10
C PHE A 45 -10.18 -7.70 8.76
N VAL A 46 -11.21 -8.37 8.25
CA VAL A 46 -11.18 -9.08 6.97
C VAL A 46 -12.38 -8.69 6.12
N MET A 47 -12.13 -8.17 4.93
CA MET A 47 -13.14 -7.87 3.91
C MET A 47 -13.11 -8.92 2.81
N GLY A 48 -14.22 -9.64 2.63
CA GLY A 48 -14.35 -10.75 1.68
C GLY A 48 -14.39 -12.11 2.36
N GLN A 49 -14.49 -13.18 1.57
CA GLN A 49 -14.53 -14.55 2.11
C GLN A 49 -13.12 -15.03 2.43
N THR A 50 -12.94 -15.68 3.57
CA THR A 50 -11.63 -16.17 4.03
C THR A 50 -11.06 -17.30 3.17
N ASN A 51 -11.92 -18.00 2.42
CA ASN A 51 -11.61 -19.05 1.44
C ASN A 51 -11.65 -18.57 -0.02
N SER A 52 -11.61 -17.24 -0.24
CA SER A 52 -11.57 -16.60 -1.56
C SER A 52 -10.67 -15.37 -1.50
N ALA A 53 -10.76 -14.50 -2.50
CA ALA A 53 -10.13 -13.18 -2.48
C ALA A 53 -10.67 -12.35 -1.31
N ASN A 54 -9.75 -11.83 -0.49
CA ASN A 54 -10.04 -10.92 0.59
C ASN A 54 -8.88 -9.95 0.85
N ILE A 55 -9.18 -8.91 1.62
CA ILE A 55 -8.20 -8.02 2.22
C ILE A 55 -8.28 -8.22 3.73
N ALA A 56 -7.14 -8.44 4.36
CA ALA A 56 -7.02 -8.57 5.80
C ALA A 56 -6.04 -7.53 6.34
N MET A 57 -6.34 -6.99 7.52
CA MET A 57 -5.56 -5.94 8.17
C MET A 57 -5.31 -6.31 9.63
N ASP A 58 -4.13 -5.96 10.14
CA ASP A 58 -3.79 -6.03 11.56
C ASP A 58 -3.12 -4.72 12.03
N SER A 59 -2.25 -4.78 13.05
CA SER A 59 -1.64 -3.60 13.67
C SER A 59 -0.62 -2.87 12.78
N ASN A 60 -0.05 -3.53 11.77
CA ASN A 60 1.03 -2.99 10.95
C ASN A 60 1.00 -3.47 9.49
N GLU A 61 0.06 -4.33 9.12
CA GLU A 61 -0.01 -4.92 7.79
C GLU A 61 -1.39 -4.77 7.15
N ILE A 62 -1.36 -4.61 5.82
CA ILE A 62 -2.52 -4.74 4.94
C ILE A 62 -2.14 -5.79 3.90
N MET A 63 -2.86 -6.91 3.90
CA MET A 63 -2.55 -8.05 3.04
C MET A 63 -3.75 -8.37 2.15
N ALA A 64 -3.51 -8.39 0.84
CA ALA A 64 -4.41 -9.03 -0.11
C ALA A 64 -4.04 -10.51 -0.25
N ARG A 65 -5.03 -11.39 -0.10
CA ARG A 65 -4.84 -12.84 -0.25
C ARG A 65 -6.01 -13.47 -0.99
N ASN A 66 -5.80 -14.65 -1.55
CA ASN A 66 -6.83 -15.45 -2.20
C ASN A 66 -6.68 -16.90 -1.77
N ASN A 67 -7.58 -17.36 -0.91
CA ASN A 67 -7.66 -18.75 -0.45
C ASN A 67 -6.30 -19.39 -0.09
N GLY A 68 -5.58 -18.83 0.89
CA GLY A 68 -4.29 -19.38 1.32
C GLY A 68 -3.08 -18.91 0.50
N SER A 69 -3.27 -18.09 -0.54
CA SER A 69 -2.20 -17.61 -1.42
C SER A 69 -2.09 -16.09 -1.44
N ALA A 70 -0.89 -15.56 -1.68
CA ALA A 70 -0.68 -14.13 -1.84
C ALA A 70 -1.45 -13.61 -3.06
N ALA A 71 -2.05 -12.42 -2.95
CA ALA A 71 -2.70 -11.74 -4.05
C ALA A 71 -2.15 -10.31 -4.19
N TYR A 72 -2.39 -9.68 -5.33
CA TYR A 72 -2.00 -8.28 -5.52
C TYR A 72 -2.88 -7.35 -4.70
N LEU A 73 -2.25 -6.49 -3.89
CA LEU A 73 -2.92 -5.33 -3.33
C LEU A 73 -2.98 -4.25 -4.42
N HIS A 74 -4.14 -4.09 -5.03
CA HIS A 74 -4.37 -2.97 -5.94
C HIS A 74 -4.73 -1.72 -5.15
N ILE A 75 -3.88 -0.70 -5.22
CA ILE A 75 -4.19 0.63 -4.68
C ILE A 75 -4.63 1.48 -5.86
N ASN A 76 -5.90 1.88 -5.82
CA ASN A 76 -6.50 2.76 -6.82
C ASN A 76 -6.39 2.25 -8.27
N ARG A 77 -6.78 0.98 -8.50
CA ARG A 77 -6.57 0.25 -9.77
C ARG A 77 -7.08 0.99 -11.01
N ASP A 78 -8.23 1.65 -10.88
CA ASP A 78 -8.93 2.27 -12.01
C ASP A 78 -8.52 3.75 -12.20
N GLY A 79 -7.59 4.26 -11.38
CA GLY A 79 -6.96 5.57 -11.54
C GLY A 79 -7.37 6.62 -10.50
N GLY A 80 -6.65 7.74 -10.52
CA GLY A 80 -6.67 8.82 -9.52
C GLY A 80 -5.34 8.89 -8.74
N ASP A 81 -5.16 9.95 -7.97
CA ASP A 81 -3.89 10.16 -7.27
C ASP A 81 -3.78 9.27 -6.03
N VAL A 82 -2.62 8.63 -5.87
CA VAL A 82 -2.23 7.94 -4.63
C VAL A 82 -1.10 8.73 -4.00
N ILE A 83 -1.40 9.35 -2.86
CA ILE A 83 -0.41 10.15 -2.12
C ILE A 83 0.14 9.28 -0.99
N PHE A 84 1.43 9.00 -1.03
CA PHE A 84 2.14 8.37 0.07
C PHE A 84 2.88 9.43 0.88
N ASN A 85 2.76 9.38 2.21
CA ASN A 85 3.61 10.14 3.13
C ASN A 85 3.54 11.68 2.93
N GLU A 86 2.34 12.22 2.68
CA GLU A 86 2.11 13.67 2.44
C GLU A 86 2.67 14.54 3.57
N ASN A 87 2.42 14.14 4.81
CA ASN A 87 2.86 14.87 6.00
C ASN A 87 4.26 14.46 6.50
N GLY A 88 5.04 13.73 5.69
CA GLY A 88 6.36 13.23 6.07
C GLY A 88 6.48 11.71 6.04
N GLY A 89 7.68 11.21 6.34
CA GLY A 89 8.05 9.79 6.14
C GLY A 89 8.65 9.52 4.76
N ASN A 90 9.06 8.27 4.55
CA ASN A 90 9.75 7.77 3.35
C ASN A 90 9.08 6.48 2.87
N VAL A 91 9.05 6.25 1.56
CA VAL A 91 8.58 5.01 0.94
C VAL A 91 9.79 4.12 0.64
N GLY A 92 9.78 2.92 1.21
CA GLY A 92 10.79 1.89 0.96
C GLY A 92 10.29 0.83 -0.02
N VAL A 93 11.16 0.41 -0.93
CA VAL A 93 10.94 -0.80 -1.75
C VAL A 93 12.09 -1.75 -1.46
N GLY A 94 11.80 -2.84 -0.73
CA GLY A 94 12.81 -3.77 -0.21
C GLY A 94 13.74 -3.19 0.88
N ALA A 95 13.45 -1.99 1.38
CA ALA A 95 14.26 -1.27 2.36
C ALA A 95 13.55 -1.23 3.73
N ALA A 96 14.12 -1.89 4.75
CA ALA A 96 13.59 -1.85 6.12
C ALA A 96 13.76 -0.48 6.81
N SER A 97 14.69 0.36 6.31
CA SER A 97 14.94 1.70 6.82
C SER A 97 15.24 2.66 5.67
N PRO A 98 14.22 3.24 5.03
CA PRO A 98 14.39 4.18 3.92
C PRO A 98 15.15 5.46 4.35
N ALA A 99 16.27 5.77 3.69
CA ALA A 99 17.14 6.92 4.04
C ALA A 99 16.73 8.24 3.37
N ARG A 100 15.74 8.19 2.47
CA ARG A 100 15.21 9.32 1.67
C ARG A 100 13.80 8.99 1.19
N LYS A 101 13.09 9.98 0.63
CA LYS A 101 11.66 9.91 0.30
C LYS A 101 11.24 8.68 -0.50
N LEU A 102 12.03 8.30 -1.50
CA LEU A 102 11.92 7.02 -2.18
C LEU A 102 13.26 6.29 -2.05
N HIS A 103 13.27 5.16 -1.33
CA HIS A 103 14.46 4.32 -1.18
C HIS A 103 14.17 2.92 -1.74
N VAL A 104 14.69 2.65 -2.94
CA VAL A 104 14.71 1.30 -3.52
C VAL A 104 16.03 0.65 -3.10
N ASN A 105 15.94 -0.46 -2.37
CA ASN A 105 17.09 -1.28 -1.95
C ASN A 105 17.32 -2.44 -2.94
N ASP A 106 17.31 -2.10 -4.23
CA ASP A 106 17.57 -2.98 -5.38
C ASP A 106 17.61 -2.10 -6.65
N VAL A 107 17.48 -2.69 -7.83
CA VAL A 107 17.38 -2.03 -9.13
C VAL A 107 16.04 -1.31 -9.30
N LEU A 108 16.08 -0.02 -9.65
CA LEU A 108 14.93 0.73 -10.16
C LEU A 108 14.81 0.51 -11.68
N ARG A 109 13.74 -0.16 -12.11
CA ARG A 109 13.41 -0.27 -13.54
C ARG A 109 12.60 0.94 -14.00
N LEU A 110 13.13 1.69 -14.98
CA LEU A 110 12.39 2.68 -15.75
C LEU A 110 12.07 2.08 -17.12
N GLU A 111 10.79 2.01 -17.48
CA GLU A 111 10.42 1.45 -18.79
C GLU A 111 10.93 2.35 -19.94
N PRO A 112 11.67 1.79 -20.92
CA PRO A 112 12.19 2.56 -22.03
C PRO A 112 11.11 3.17 -22.90
N ARG A 113 11.40 4.36 -23.43
CA ARG A 113 10.53 5.09 -24.35
C ARG A 113 11.19 5.23 -25.72
N SER A 114 10.36 5.28 -26.77
CA SER A 114 10.84 5.58 -28.13
C SER A 114 11.14 7.07 -28.34
N THR A 115 10.51 7.95 -27.56
CA THR A 115 10.70 9.41 -27.60
C THR A 115 10.75 10.01 -26.20
N TYR A 116 11.37 11.17 -26.10
CA TYR A 116 11.35 11.98 -24.88
C TYR A 116 9.92 12.34 -24.46
N PRO A 117 9.64 12.46 -23.14
CA PRO A 117 8.43 13.10 -22.63
C PRO A 117 8.19 14.48 -23.27
N SER A 118 6.95 14.79 -23.62
CA SER A 118 6.57 16.04 -24.31
C SER A 118 6.44 17.26 -23.38
N SER A 119 6.32 17.01 -22.07
CA SER A 119 6.16 18.04 -21.04
C SER A 119 7.08 17.76 -19.85
N PRO A 120 8.41 17.72 -20.05
CA PRO A 120 9.32 17.40 -18.97
C PRO A 120 9.45 18.56 -17.98
N SER A 121 9.79 18.22 -16.74
CA SER A 121 10.22 19.15 -15.70
C SER A 121 11.69 18.92 -15.35
N ASP A 122 12.33 19.93 -14.77
CA ASP A 122 13.69 19.78 -14.26
C ASP A 122 13.73 18.70 -13.17
N GLY A 123 14.66 17.75 -13.31
CA GLY A 123 14.81 16.59 -12.44
C GLY A 123 14.14 15.31 -12.95
N ASP A 124 13.37 15.37 -14.05
CA ASP A 124 12.84 14.16 -14.69
C ASP A 124 13.98 13.26 -15.18
N ILE A 125 13.84 11.96 -14.94
CA ILE A 125 14.77 10.92 -15.40
C ILE A 125 13.99 9.93 -16.27
N CYS A 126 14.54 9.57 -17.42
CA CYS A 126 13.94 8.54 -18.27
C CYS A 126 15.00 7.73 -19.03
N VAL A 127 14.56 6.60 -19.61
CA VAL A 127 15.37 5.81 -20.55
C VAL A 127 14.76 5.97 -21.94
N VAL A 128 15.55 6.42 -22.92
CA VAL A 128 15.07 6.69 -24.29
C VAL A 128 16.00 6.04 -25.31
N GLY A 129 15.43 5.55 -26.41
CA GLY A 129 16.18 5.00 -27.55
C GLY A 129 15.65 3.64 -28.03
N SER A 130 16.17 3.16 -29.15
CA SER A 130 15.86 1.83 -29.68
C SER A 130 16.66 0.73 -28.96
N ALA A 131 16.24 -0.52 -29.07
CA ALA A 131 16.98 -1.65 -28.52
C ALA A 131 18.43 -1.64 -29.03
N GLY A 132 19.41 -1.63 -28.11
CA GLY A 132 20.84 -1.53 -28.42
C GLY A 132 21.42 -0.11 -28.40
N GLY A 133 20.58 0.94 -28.36
CA GLY A 133 20.99 2.35 -28.24
C GLY A 133 20.18 3.09 -27.18
N ARG A 134 19.75 2.39 -26.12
CA ARG A 134 19.02 2.97 -24.99
C ARG A 134 20.01 3.60 -24.04
N HIS A 135 19.74 4.84 -23.67
CA HIS A 135 20.54 5.63 -22.76
C HIS A 135 19.67 6.21 -21.65
N ILE A 136 20.30 6.56 -20.52
CA ILE A 136 19.62 7.23 -19.42
C ILE A 136 19.74 8.74 -19.64
N TYR A 137 18.62 9.45 -19.53
CA TYR A 137 18.59 10.90 -19.69
C TYR A 137 18.00 11.57 -18.46
N CYS A 138 18.52 12.75 -18.12
CA CYS A 138 17.93 13.67 -17.15
C CYS A 138 17.60 15.01 -17.82
N HIS A 139 16.43 15.55 -17.53
CA HIS A 139 16.02 16.87 -18.00
C HIS A 139 16.47 17.93 -16.99
N LEU A 140 17.34 18.85 -17.42
CA LEU A 140 17.89 19.90 -16.56
C LEU A 140 18.02 21.21 -17.35
N ASN A 141 17.55 22.31 -16.76
CA ASN A 141 17.60 23.65 -17.33
C ASN A 141 16.98 23.69 -18.74
N GLY A 142 15.85 23.00 -18.94
CA GLY A 142 15.11 23.02 -20.21
C GLY A 142 15.66 22.12 -21.32
N ALA A 143 16.56 21.18 -21.03
CA ALA A 143 17.08 20.24 -22.02
C ALA A 143 17.35 18.84 -21.45
N TRP A 144 17.19 17.82 -22.29
CA TRP A 144 17.59 16.44 -21.99
C TRP A 144 19.10 16.27 -22.13
N ARG A 145 19.71 15.61 -21.15
CA ARG A 145 21.13 15.27 -21.12
C ARG A 145 21.30 13.79 -20.87
N GLN A 146 22.09 13.15 -21.71
CA GLN A 146 22.50 11.77 -21.52
C GLN A 146 23.42 11.67 -20.28
N LEU A 147 23.26 10.61 -19.49
CA LEU A 147 24.00 10.38 -18.24
C LEU A 147 25.09 9.30 -18.34
N ASP A 148 25.18 8.59 -19.46
CA ASP A 148 26.14 7.52 -19.73
C ASP A 148 27.11 7.81 -20.89
#